data_AF-A0A662TPL7-F1
#
_entry.id   AF-A0A662TPL7-F1
#
_cell.length_a   1.000
_cell.length_b   1.000
_cell.length_c   1.000
_cell.angle_alpha   90.00
_cell.angle_beta   90.00
_cell.angle_gamma   90.00
#
_symmetry.space_group_name_H-M   'P 1'
#
loop_
_entity.id
_entity.type
_entity.pdbx_description
1 polymer ?
#
loop_
_entity_poly.entity_id
_entity_poly.type
_entity_poly.pdbx_seq_one_letter_code
_entity_poly.pdbx_strand_id
1 'polypeptide(L)' 'TDKSGFAMRRGIKGSGRKRILLSAPPCYHPKRRGERRRKNVRGETISEDIAQINTIIVEKGSKPVEELLGKGEEKKEK' A
#
# COMPACT_ATOMS: atom_id res chain seq x y z
N THR A 1 -0.89 -3.70 1.43
CA THR A 1 -0.09 -4.21 2.57
C THR A 1 0.17 -5.68 2.38
N ASP A 2 1.35 -6.18 2.78
CA ASP A 2 1.65 -7.63 2.82
C ASP A 2 0.73 -8.33 3.85
N LYS A 3 0.50 -9.65 3.74
CA LYS A 3 -0.24 -10.47 4.72
C LYS A 3 0.22 -10.25 6.17
N SER A 4 1.50 -9.96 6.38
CA SER A 4 2.06 -9.67 7.72
C SER A 4 2.03 -8.19 8.13
N GLY A 5 1.31 -7.32 7.43
CA GLY A 5 1.17 -5.92 7.82
C GLY A 5 2.33 -5.00 7.40
N PHE A 6 3.35 -5.52 6.71
CA PHE A 6 4.45 -4.68 6.23
C PHE A 6 4.02 -3.84 5.02
N ALA A 7 4.30 -2.54 5.08
CA ALA A 7 4.08 -1.62 3.98
C ALA A 7 5.08 -1.86 2.84
N MET A 8 4.64 -1.59 1.60
CA MET A 8 5.50 -1.58 0.42
C MET A 8 6.18 -0.22 0.28
N ARG A 9 7.44 -0.20 -0.19
CA ARG A 9 8.18 1.04 -0.46
C ARG A 9 8.79 1.02 -1.85
N ARG A 10 8.54 2.08 -2.62
CA ARG A 10 9.13 2.31 -3.95
C ARG A 10 10.65 2.41 -3.86
N GLY A 11 11.36 1.85 -4.84
CA GLY A 11 12.82 1.80 -4.90
C GLY A 11 13.46 0.58 -4.22
N ILE A 12 12.66 -0.30 -3.57
CA ILE A 12 13.13 -1.59 -3.08
C ILE A 12 12.81 -2.65 -4.14
N LYS A 13 13.81 -3.01 -4.95
CA LYS A 13 13.66 -4.03 -5.99
C LYS A 13 13.36 -5.42 -5.41
N GLY A 14 12.47 -6.14 -6.10
CA GLY A 14 12.09 -7.52 -5.82
C GLY A 14 10.76 -7.63 -5.07
N SER A 15 10.23 -8.85 -5.02
CA SER A 15 8.96 -9.15 -4.35
C SER A 15 9.13 -9.42 -2.85
N GLY A 16 10.33 -9.72 -2.36
CA GLY A 16 10.56 -10.12 -0.97
C GLY A 16 10.54 -8.99 0.08
N ARG A 17 10.67 -9.37 1.36
CA ARG A 17 10.87 -8.44 2.48
C ARG A 17 12.35 -8.15 2.64
N LYS A 18 12.69 -6.88 2.91
CA LYS A 18 14.07 -6.46 3.19
C LYS A 18 14.13 -5.59 4.44
N ARG A 19 15.19 -5.75 5.23
CA ARG A 19 15.45 -4.94 6.42
C ARG A 19 16.33 -3.75 6.02
N ILE A 20 15.75 -2.55 6.00
CA ILE A 20 16.45 -1.33 5.55
C ILE A 20 16.48 -0.27 6.65
N LEU A 21 17.53 0.55 6.64
CA LEU A 21 17.69 1.68 7.55
C LEU A 21 16.84 2.86 7.05
N LEU A 22 15.76 3.16 7.75
CA LEU A 22 14.87 4.28 7.45
C LEU A 22 15.13 5.45 8.37
N SER A 23 15.08 6.66 7.81
CA SER A 23 15.18 7.94 8.53
C SER A 23 13.93 8.81 8.38
N ALA A 24 13.05 8.48 7.43
CA ALA A 24 11.91 9.31 7.08
C ALA A 24 10.73 8.44 6.58
N PRO A 25 9.51 9.02 6.54
CA PRO A 25 8.38 8.41 5.86
C PRO A 25 8.65 8.26 4.35
N PRO A 26 8.02 7.29 3.67
CA PRO A 26 7.05 6.32 4.14
C PRO A 26 7.69 5.12 4.88
N CYS A 27 6.87 4.35 5.62
CA CYS A 27 7.22 3.16 6.42
C CYS A 27 7.87 3.42 7.80
N TYR A 28 8.38 4.62 8.07
CA TYR A 28 8.88 5.00 9.39
C TYR A 28 8.62 6.47 9.70
N HIS A 29 7.98 6.71 10.83
CA HIS A 29 7.79 8.05 11.40
C HIS A 29 8.75 8.20 12.59
N PRO A 30 9.88 8.91 12.43
CA PRO A 30 10.82 9.13 13.53
C PRO A 30 10.19 10.03 14.60
N LYS A 31 10.43 9.74 15.89
CA LYS A 31 9.92 10.56 17.00
C LYS A 31 10.88 11.67 17.38
N ARG A 32 12.17 11.47 17.13
CA ARG A 32 13.23 12.45 17.42
C ARG A 32 13.97 12.81 16.13
N ARG A 33 14.46 14.05 16.08
CA ARG A 33 15.29 14.52 14.96
C ARG A 33 16.57 13.70 14.90
N GLY A 34 16.92 13.19 13.71
CA GLY A 34 18.11 12.37 13.50
C GLY A 34 17.94 10.88 13.83
N GLU A 35 16.77 10.44 14.32
CA GLU A 35 16.52 9.03 14.60
C GLU A 35 16.45 8.22 13.30
N ARG A 36 17.22 7.13 13.24
CA ARG A 36 17.18 6.16 12.14
C ARG A 36 16.94 4.77 12.72
N ARG A 37 16.04 4.00 12.10
CA ARG A 37 15.72 2.64 12.55
C ARG A 37 15.71 1.66 11.39
N ARG A 38 16.32 0.50 11.60
CA ARG A 38 16.19 -0.63 10.67
C ARG A 38 14.83 -1.29 10.84
N LYS A 39 13.98 -1.22 9.81
CA LYS A 39 12.66 -1.87 9.76
C LYS A 39 12.55 -2.79 8.55
N ASN A 40 11.71 -3.82 8.68
CA ASN A 40 11.33 -4.68 7.57
C ASN A 40 10.29 -3.97 6.71
N VAL A 41 10.52 -3.97 5.41
CA VAL A 41 9.65 -3.34 4.40
C VAL A 41 9.52 -4.31 3.23
N ARG A 42 8.34 -4.36 2.61
CA ARG A 42 8.10 -5.17 1.41
C ARG A 42 8.63 -4.42 0.18
N GLY A 43 9.21 -5.17 -0.75
CA GLY A 43 9.64 -4.63 -2.04
C GLY A 43 8.48 -4.10 -2.89
N GLU A 44 8.81 -3.45 -3.99
CA GLU A 44 7.84 -2.78 -4.87
C GLU A 44 7.14 -3.74 -5.85
N THR A 45 7.72 -4.91 -6.12
CA THR A 45 7.14 -5.89 -7.05
C THR A 45 5.92 -6.56 -6.43
N ILE A 46 4.81 -6.59 -7.16
CA ILE A 46 3.55 -7.21 -6.72
C ILE A 46 3.67 -8.74 -6.82
N SER A 47 3.22 -9.43 -5.78
CA SER A 47 3.23 -10.89 -5.65
C SER A 47 1.98 -11.36 -4.88
N GLU A 48 1.67 -12.65 -4.95
CA GLU A 48 0.49 -13.27 -4.30
C GLU A 48 0.43 -13.14 -2.77
N ASP A 49 1.54 -12.81 -2.11
CA ASP A 49 1.57 -12.54 -0.67
C ASP A 49 0.94 -11.20 -0.26
N ILE A 50 0.56 -10.36 -1.22
CA ILE A 50 0.00 -9.04 -0.93
C ILE A 50 -1.49 -9.18 -0.62
N ALA A 51 -1.89 -8.67 0.54
CA ALA A 51 -3.29 -8.71 0.99
C ALA A 51 -4.13 -7.56 0.42
N GLN A 52 -3.52 -6.39 0.19
CA GLN A 52 -4.22 -5.20 -0.30
C GLN A 52 -3.32 -4.38 -1.22
N ILE A 53 -3.89 -3.84 -2.30
CA ILE A 53 -3.22 -2.91 -3.21
C ILE A 53 -4.01 -1.59 -3.18
N ASN A 54 -3.30 -0.47 -3.11
CA ASN A 54 -3.88 0.86 -3.20
C ASN A 54 -3.71 1.36 -4.64
N THR A 55 -4.82 1.63 -5.33
CA THR A 55 -4.84 2.11 -6.72
C THR A 55 -5.62 3.41 -6.84
N ILE A 56 -5.35 4.16 -7.91
CA ILE A 56 -6.06 5.38 -8.29
C ILE A 56 -6.59 5.18 -9.71
N ILE A 57 -7.84 5.58 -9.95
CA ILE A 57 -8.45 5.54 -11.29
C ILE A 57 -7.91 6.73 -12.09
N VAL A 58 -7.16 6.44 -13.16
CA VAL A 58 -6.64 7.48 -14.06
C VAL A 58 -7.63 7.79 -15.18
N GLU A 59 -8.29 6.76 -15.71
CA GLU A 59 -9.26 6.87 -16.80
C GLU A 59 -10.47 5.98 -16.51
N LYS A 60 -11.67 6.43 -16.92
CA LYS A 60 -12.90 5.66 -16.79
C LYS A 60 -13.02 4.72 -17.98
N GLY A 61 -13.16 3.42 -17.71
CA GLY A 61 -13.41 2.41 -18.74
C GLY A 61 -14.88 2.34 -19.17
N SER A 62 -15.22 1.31 -19.93
CA SER A 62 -16.54 1.13 -20.53
C SER A 62 -17.68 0.90 -19.53
N LYS A 63 -17.38 0.50 -18.30
CA LYS A 63 -18.36 0.29 -17.22
C LYS A 63 -18.03 1.16 -16.02
N PRO A 64 -19.04 1.72 -15.34
CA PRO A 64 -18.84 2.48 -14.12
C PRO A 64 -18.29 1.57 -13.01
N VAL A 65 -17.49 2.16 -12.12
CA VAL A 65 -16.79 1.43 -11.04
C VAL A 65 -17.78 0.91 -9.99
N GLU A 66 -18.90 1.60 -9.82
CA GLU A 66 -20.00 1.26 -8.93
C GLU A 66 -20.61 -0.11 -9.27
N GLU A 67 -20.80 -0.38 -10.57
CA GLU A 67 -21.31 -1.67 -11.06
C GLU A 67 -20.27 -2.79 -10.88
N LEU A 68 -18.98 -2.50 -11.12
CA LEU A 68 -17.91 -3.49 -11.00
C LEU A 68 -17.62 -3.92 -9.56
N LEU A 69 -17.78 -2.99 -8.61
CA LEU A 69 -17.60 -3.25 -7.18
C LEU A 69 -18.89 -3.70 -6.48
N GLY A 70 -19.99 -3.85 -7.23
CA GLY A 70 -21.28 -4.29 -6.70
C GLY A 70 -21.91 -3.30 -5.72
N LYS A 71 -21.48 -2.04 -5.70
CA LYS A 71 -22.11 -0.97 -4.91
C LYS A 71 -23.24 -0.35 -5.71
N GLY A 72 -24.24 -1.17 -6.02
CA GLY A 72 -25.60 -0.68 -6.24
C GLY A 72 -26.17 -0.23 -4.90
N GLU A 73 -26.48 1.05 -4.79
CA GLU A 73 -27.39 1.65 -3.79
C GLU A 73 -27.07 1.43 -2.29
N GLU A 74 -26.22 2.29 -1.71
CA GLU A 74 -26.54 2.83 -0.37
C GLU A 74 -27.15 4.22 -0.53
N LYS A 75 -28.40 4.28 -1.01
CA LYS A 75 -29.31 5.34 -0.60
C LYS A 75 -29.64 5.07 0.88
N LYS A 76 -28.88 5.65 1.79
CA LYS A 76 -29.38 5.92 3.14
C LYS A 76 -30.10 7.25 3.11
N GLU A 77 -31.39 7.15 2.79
CA GLU A 77 -32.39 8.17 3.01
C GLU A 77 -32.88 8.06 4.48
N LYS A 78 -33.13 9.23 5.10
CA LYS A 78 -33.57 9.54 6.47
C LYS A 78 -32.49 9.81 7.51
#